data_AF-A0A9Q9W7Q6-F1
#
_entry.id   AF-A0A9Q9W7Q6-F1
#
_cell.length_a   1.000
_cell.length_b   1.000
_cell.length_c   1.000
_cell.angle_alpha   90.00
_cell.angle_beta   90.00
_cell.angle_gamma   90.00
#
_symmetry.space_group_name_H-M   'P 1'
#
loop_
_entity.id
_entity.type
_entity.pdbx_description
1 polymer ?
#
loop_
_entity_poly.entity_id
_entity_poly.type
_entity_poly.pdbx_seq_one_letter_code
_entity_poly.pdbx_strand_id
1 'polypeptide(L)'
;MAFIKVESEDMRIEEAFRVKHEDTEEQTEAPKSCPAKLRIILQDHDIRKLDLPQGIPGTVSELESIVRKTFVLNGNFTLHYKDADFGEEYFSLTSTSDIKDKDTIKVIHIVEPPTLTLTFTDVESSIKSASKTCIQTSVHTSVTDIYPSISGSFSESQDTLILPSSEHKTQRSQRWPTEFSVPRFAYDTELVLAAGSEAFKKDGIQLNFTPILPDILEKLAESIFQYVAYPTSAVV
;
A
#
# COMPACT_ATOMS: atom_id res chain seq x y z
N MET A 1 46.29 29.23 -84.61
CA MET A 1 46.23 27.74 -84.59
C MET A 1 47.45 27.24 -83.82
N ALA A 2 47.47 26.13 -83.11
CA ALA A 2 46.44 25.35 -82.38
C ALA A 2 47.18 24.27 -81.54
N PHE A 3 46.53 23.74 -80.50
CA PHE A 3 47.07 22.95 -79.38
C PHE A 3 47.74 21.59 -79.67
N ILE A 4 48.78 21.27 -78.85
CA ILE A 4 49.07 20.04 -78.06
C ILE A 4 49.91 20.52 -76.83
N LYS A 5 50.03 19.98 -75.61
CA LYS A 5 49.81 18.72 -74.86
C LYS A 5 50.79 17.53 -75.12
N VAL A 6 51.04 16.75 -74.05
CA VAL A 6 51.71 15.43 -73.87
C VAL A 6 53.18 15.64 -73.47
N GLU A 7 53.56 15.50 -72.19
CA GLU A 7 53.83 14.25 -71.39
C GLU A 7 55.21 13.62 -71.74
N SER A 8 55.97 12.97 -70.85
CA SER A 8 55.79 12.56 -69.43
C SER A 8 57.17 12.28 -68.76
N GLU A 9 57.21 11.42 -67.72
CA GLU A 9 58.38 10.70 -67.14
C GLU A 9 59.34 11.47 -66.19
N ASP A 10 59.99 10.83 -65.20
CA ASP A 10 59.50 9.88 -64.18
C ASP A 10 60.61 9.60 -63.12
N MET A 11 60.31 9.63 -61.80
CA MET A 11 61.20 9.00 -60.81
C MET A 11 60.57 8.64 -59.44
N ARG A 12 59.95 7.46 -59.39
CA ARG A 12 60.15 6.39 -58.39
C ARG A 12 60.61 6.76 -56.96
N ILE A 13 59.72 6.55 -55.99
CA ILE A 13 60.00 5.92 -54.68
C ILE A 13 58.76 5.04 -54.40
N GLU A 14 58.77 3.75 -54.76
CA GLU A 14 59.14 2.60 -53.90
C GLU A 14 58.21 2.40 -52.69
N GLU A 15 57.67 1.18 -52.54
CA GLU A 15 56.71 0.82 -51.49
C GLU A 15 57.36 0.71 -50.10
N ALA A 16 56.61 1.02 -49.04
CA ALA A 16 56.18 0.01 -48.04
C ALA A 16 55.66 0.62 -46.73
N PHE A 17 54.33 0.66 -46.53
CA PHE A 17 53.74 0.00 -45.36
C PHE A 17 52.24 -0.27 -45.55
N ARG A 18 51.81 -1.53 -45.33
CA ARG A 18 50.41 -1.94 -45.42
C ARG A 18 49.83 -2.08 -44.01
N VAL A 19 49.23 -1.01 -43.49
CA VAL A 19 48.31 -1.09 -42.35
C VAL A 19 46.89 -0.91 -42.89
N LYS A 20 46.09 -1.97 -42.81
CA LYS A 20 44.63 -1.82 -42.81
C LYS A 20 44.24 -1.28 -41.44
N HIS A 21 43.72 -0.07 -41.40
CA HIS A 21 42.69 0.27 -40.41
C HIS A 21 41.37 0.37 -41.16
N GLU A 22 40.63 -0.72 -41.11
CA GLU A 22 39.25 -0.83 -41.53
C GLU A 22 38.41 -0.54 -40.28
N ASP A 23 38.53 0.69 -39.78
CA ASP A 23 37.69 1.17 -38.68
C ASP A 23 36.30 1.43 -39.25
N THR A 24 35.44 0.45 -39.04
CA THR A 24 34.00 0.65 -39.00
C THR A 24 33.71 1.64 -37.87
N GLU A 25 33.70 2.94 -38.17
CA GLU A 25 32.97 3.91 -37.37
C GLU A 25 31.48 3.55 -37.47
N GLU A 26 31.03 2.66 -36.59
CA GLU A 26 29.63 2.63 -36.21
C GLU A 26 29.27 4.04 -35.74
N GLN A 27 28.52 4.76 -36.58
CA GLN A 27 27.73 5.87 -36.10
C GLN A 27 26.68 5.29 -35.15
N THR A 28 27.07 5.13 -33.89
CA THR A 28 26.13 4.93 -32.78
C THR A 28 25.29 6.19 -32.71
N GLU A 29 24.20 6.21 -33.47
CA GLU A 29 23.24 7.30 -33.47
C GLU A 29 22.62 7.38 -32.08
N ALA A 30 23.23 8.19 -31.22
CA ALA A 30 22.63 8.62 -29.97
C ALA A 30 21.24 9.18 -30.33
N PRO A 31 20.15 8.55 -29.87
CA PRO A 31 18.84 8.81 -30.43
C PRO A 31 18.49 10.28 -30.26
N LYS A 32 17.95 10.89 -31.32
CA LYS A 32 17.60 12.31 -31.40
C LYS A 32 16.46 12.65 -30.42
N SER A 33 16.78 12.69 -29.14
CA SER A 33 15.85 12.98 -28.06
C SER A 33 15.55 14.47 -28.02
N CYS A 34 14.50 14.86 -28.74
CA CYS A 34 13.98 16.22 -28.70
C CYS A 34 13.65 16.60 -27.24
N PRO A 35 14.23 17.68 -26.68
CA PRO A 35 14.00 18.03 -25.28
C PRO A 35 12.54 18.38 -25.04
N ALA A 36 11.94 17.77 -24.02
CA ALA A 36 10.52 17.87 -23.72
C ALA A 36 10.29 18.58 -22.37
N LYS A 37 9.09 19.10 -22.16
CA LYS A 37 8.66 19.70 -20.89
C LYS A 37 7.30 19.15 -20.51
N LEU A 38 7.12 18.63 -19.31
CA LEU A 38 5.84 18.12 -18.82
C LEU A 38 5.31 19.00 -17.68
N ARG A 39 3.98 19.11 -17.56
CA ARG A 39 3.32 19.70 -16.39
C ARG A 39 3.00 18.58 -15.41
N ILE A 40 3.63 18.59 -14.24
CA ILE A 40 3.43 17.59 -13.20
C ILE A 40 2.55 18.18 -12.10
N ILE A 41 1.40 17.55 -11.86
CA ILE A 41 0.48 17.84 -10.75
C ILE A 41 0.79 16.83 -9.63
N LEU A 42 1.29 17.32 -8.50
CA LEU A 42 1.75 16.50 -7.37
C LEU A 42 0.68 16.40 -6.28
N GLN A 43 -0.06 17.50 -6.10
CA GLN A 43 -1.29 17.62 -5.31
C GLN A 43 -2.17 18.70 -5.96
N ASP A 44 -3.41 18.88 -5.51
CA ASP A 44 -4.36 19.83 -6.12
C ASP A 44 -3.93 21.32 -5.99
N HIS A 45 -2.86 21.60 -5.23
CA HIS A 45 -2.24 22.93 -5.10
C HIS A 45 -0.73 22.96 -5.46
N ASP A 46 -0.12 21.84 -5.83
CA ASP A 46 1.30 21.76 -6.23
C ASP A 46 1.40 21.30 -7.70
N ILE A 47 1.71 22.26 -8.57
CA ILE A 47 1.82 22.06 -10.02
C ILE A 47 3.15 22.63 -10.48
N ARG A 48 4.08 21.75 -10.84
CA ARG A 48 5.44 22.09 -11.25
C ARG A 48 5.71 21.70 -12.70
N LYS A 49 6.73 22.30 -13.30
CA LYS A 49 7.24 21.90 -14.62
C LYS A 49 8.36 20.89 -14.42
N LEU A 50 8.38 19.85 -15.24
CA LEU A 50 9.48 18.91 -15.38
C LEU A 50 10.16 19.17 -16.73
N ASP A 51 11.42 19.59 -16.69
CA ASP A 51 12.25 19.75 -17.88
C ASP A 51 13.00 18.43 -18.14
N LEU A 52 12.78 17.84 -19.31
CA LEU A 52 13.40 16.60 -19.77
C LEU A 52 14.40 16.90 -20.89
N PRO A 53 15.70 17.13 -20.57
CA PRO A 53 16.70 17.52 -21.56
C PRO A 53 17.04 16.39 -22.55
N GLN A 54 16.76 15.13 -22.18
CA GLN A 54 16.89 13.93 -23.03
C GLN A 54 15.51 13.44 -23.52
N GLY A 55 14.54 14.36 -23.68
CA GLY A 55 13.19 14.05 -24.16
C GLY A 55 12.37 13.16 -23.23
N ILE A 56 11.22 12.70 -23.71
CA ILE A 56 10.39 11.73 -22.97
C ILE A 56 11.12 10.37 -23.01
N PRO A 57 11.40 9.74 -21.86
CA PRO A 57 12.13 8.48 -21.81
C PRO A 57 11.33 7.33 -22.43
N GLY A 58 12.02 6.31 -22.93
CA GLY A 58 11.41 5.15 -23.58
C GLY A 58 10.68 4.18 -22.64
N THR A 59 10.70 4.43 -21.32
CA THR A 59 10.01 3.60 -20.31
C THR A 59 9.35 4.46 -19.23
N VAL A 60 8.21 3.98 -18.72
CA VAL A 60 7.48 4.68 -17.62
C VAL A 60 8.29 4.68 -16.33
N SER A 61 9.01 3.59 -16.02
CA SER A 61 9.82 3.49 -14.78
C SER A 61 11.00 4.47 -14.74
N GLU A 62 11.56 4.81 -15.91
CA GLU A 62 12.55 5.89 -16.01
C GLU A 62 11.91 7.27 -15.78
N LEU A 63 10.71 7.52 -16.33
CA LEU A 63 9.96 8.75 -16.06
C LEU A 63 9.60 8.88 -14.57
N GLU A 64 9.12 7.80 -13.94
CA GLU A 64 8.87 7.74 -12.50
C GLU A 64 10.14 8.03 -11.69
N SER A 65 11.29 7.45 -12.08
CA SER A 65 12.57 7.70 -11.44
C SER A 65 13.00 9.17 -11.55
N ILE A 66 12.79 9.80 -12.71
CA ILE A 66 13.07 11.22 -12.93
C ILE A 66 12.11 12.11 -12.11
N VAL A 67 10.81 11.81 -12.12
CA VAL A 67 9.79 12.53 -11.32
C VAL A 67 10.11 12.41 -9.82
N ARG A 68 10.40 11.20 -9.32
CA ARG A 68 10.77 10.93 -7.92
C ARG A 68 12.00 11.73 -7.51
N LYS A 69 13.05 11.72 -8.34
CA LYS A 69 14.31 12.45 -8.11
C LYS A 69 14.16 13.97 -8.18
N THR A 70 13.32 14.48 -9.08
CA THR A 70 13.17 15.93 -9.32
C THR A 70 12.29 16.61 -8.26
N PHE A 71 11.22 15.94 -7.82
CA PHE A 71 10.27 16.51 -6.86
C PHE A 71 10.42 15.98 -5.43
N VAL A 72 11.39 15.09 -5.21
CA VAL A 72 11.72 14.45 -3.93
C VAL A 72 10.50 13.75 -3.31
N LEU A 73 9.84 12.93 -4.14
CA LEU A 73 8.66 12.17 -3.73
C LEU A 73 9.05 10.99 -2.83
N ASN A 74 8.27 10.80 -1.76
CA ASN A 74 8.47 9.75 -0.78
C ASN A 74 7.36 8.68 -0.89
N GLY A 75 7.75 7.41 -0.98
CA GLY A 75 6.83 6.29 -1.19
C GLY A 75 6.60 5.92 -2.66
N ASN A 76 5.64 5.02 -2.89
CA ASN A 76 5.26 4.55 -4.22
C ASN A 76 4.14 5.42 -4.81
N PHE A 77 4.13 5.57 -6.13
CA PHE A 77 3.13 6.36 -6.86
C PHE A 77 2.98 5.82 -8.28
N THR A 78 1.81 6.03 -8.89
CA THR A 78 1.61 5.93 -10.34
C THR A 78 1.63 7.32 -10.98
N LEU A 79 1.95 7.36 -12.27
CA LEU A 79 1.72 8.51 -13.13
C LEU A 79 0.39 8.32 -13.87
N HIS A 80 -0.42 9.37 -13.96
CA HIS A 80 -1.63 9.41 -14.79
C HIS A 80 -1.47 10.52 -15.83
N TYR A 81 -1.67 10.22 -17.11
CA TYR A 81 -1.72 11.24 -18.17
C TYR A 81 -3.14 11.76 -18.36
N LYS A 82 -3.29 12.88 -19.08
CA LYS A 82 -4.57 13.52 -19.37
C LYS A 82 -4.97 13.20 -20.81
N ASP A 83 -6.08 12.50 -20.99
CA ASP A 83 -6.49 11.96 -22.29
C ASP A 83 -7.52 12.86 -22.99
N ALA A 84 -7.22 13.31 -24.21
CA ALA A 84 -8.07 14.22 -24.96
C ALA A 84 -9.30 13.54 -25.60
N ASP A 85 -9.19 12.26 -25.97
CA ASP A 85 -10.27 11.51 -26.62
C ASP A 85 -11.34 11.09 -25.58
N PHE A 86 -10.93 10.86 -24.33
CA PHE A 86 -11.81 10.57 -23.19
C PHE A 86 -12.21 11.82 -22.39
N GLY A 87 -12.31 12.99 -23.05
CA GLY A 87 -12.90 14.18 -22.44
C GLY A 87 -12.03 14.84 -21.35
N GLU A 88 -10.71 14.75 -21.48
CA GLU A 88 -9.71 15.42 -20.63
C GLU A 88 -9.57 14.83 -19.20
N GLU A 89 -9.94 13.56 -19.02
CA GLU A 89 -9.82 12.78 -17.77
C GLU A 89 -8.43 12.11 -17.60
N TYR A 90 -8.12 11.60 -16.40
CA TYR A 90 -6.78 11.16 -15.99
C TYR A 90 -6.58 9.63 -15.94
N PHE A 91 -5.95 9.07 -16.98
CA PHE A 91 -5.73 7.63 -17.14
C PHE A 91 -4.33 7.20 -16.71
N SER A 92 -4.21 5.98 -16.15
CA SER A 92 -2.91 5.43 -15.72
C SER A 92 -1.94 5.30 -16.89
N LEU A 93 -0.75 5.89 -16.75
CA LEU A 93 0.28 5.88 -17.79
C LEU A 93 0.93 4.48 -17.87
N THR A 94 0.71 3.77 -18.98
CA THR A 94 1.31 2.44 -19.21
C THR A 94 2.39 2.44 -20.29
N SER A 95 2.33 3.37 -21.24
CA SER A 95 3.36 3.61 -22.24
C SER A 95 3.76 5.08 -22.27
N THR A 96 5.04 5.40 -22.43
CA THR A 96 5.46 6.79 -22.66
C THR A 96 5.14 7.30 -24.07
N SER A 97 4.62 6.44 -24.97
CA SER A 97 4.02 6.84 -26.24
C SER A 97 2.70 7.61 -26.09
N ASP A 98 2.02 7.46 -24.95
CA ASP A 98 0.70 8.05 -24.69
C ASP A 98 0.79 9.56 -24.38
N ILE A 99 2.02 10.09 -24.20
CA ILE A 99 2.32 11.46 -23.74
C ILE A 99 3.25 12.21 -24.70
N LYS A 100 3.07 13.53 -24.77
CA LYS A 100 3.73 14.46 -25.71
C LYS A 100 4.33 15.67 -24.97
N ASP A 101 5.06 16.50 -25.70
CA ASP A 101 5.59 17.75 -25.14
C ASP A 101 4.46 18.67 -24.65
N LYS A 102 4.62 19.17 -23.42
CA LYS A 102 3.69 20.00 -22.62
C LYS A 102 2.41 19.31 -22.13
N ASP A 103 2.32 17.98 -22.20
CA ASP A 103 1.21 17.26 -21.57
C ASP A 103 1.19 17.38 -20.03
N THR A 104 0.02 17.09 -19.47
CA THR A 104 -0.26 17.17 -18.04
C THR A 104 -0.29 15.78 -17.42
N ILE A 105 0.64 15.52 -16.51
CA ILE A 105 0.72 14.28 -15.73
C ILE A 105 0.29 14.56 -14.29
N LYS A 106 -0.59 13.74 -13.72
CA LYS A 106 -0.92 13.75 -12.29
C LYS A 106 -0.21 12.60 -11.58
N VAL A 107 0.42 12.88 -10.45
CA VAL A 107 1.05 11.88 -9.57
C VAL A 107 -0.01 11.39 -8.59
N ILE A 108 -0.28 10.08 -8.58
CA ILE A 108 -1.19 9.44 -7.63
C ILE A 108 -0.35 8.59 -6.67
N HIS A 109 -0.29 8.99 -5.41
CA HIS A 109 0.47 8.26 -4.40
C HIS A 109 -0.25 6.95 -4.06
N ILE A 110 0.45 5.83 -4.23
CA ILE A 110 -0.04 4.52 -3.81
C ILE A 110 0.17 4.44 -2.29
N VAL A 111 -0.87 4.76 -1.53
CA VAL A 111 -0.95 4.37 -0.13
C VAL A 111 -1.21 2.86 -0.12
N GLU A 112 -0.12 2.09 -0.13
CA GLU A 112 -0.18 0.63 -0.07
C GLU A 112 -0.87 0.23 1.24
N PRO A 113 -1.97 -0.54 1.20
CA PRO A 113 -2.68 -0.96 2.41
C PRO A 113 -1.74 -1.83 3.26
N PRO A 114 -1.86 -1.79 4.61
CA PRO A 114 -0.90 -2.43 5.50
C PRO A 114 -0.76 -3.92 5.19
N THR A 115 0.44 -4.32 4.75
CA THR A 115 0.74 -5.67 4.25
C THR A 115 0.60 -6.69 5.38
N LEU A 116 -0.50 -7.45 5.39
CA LEU A 116 -0.78 -8.46 6.40
C LEU A 116 0.21 -9.64 6.29
N THR A 117 1.31 -9.53 7.02
CA THR A 117 2.37 -10.54 7.07
C THR A 117 1.95 -11.67 8.00
N LEU A 118 1.36 -12.73 7.44
CA LEU A 118 0.93 -13.90 8.21
C LEU A 118 2.13 -14.78 8.59
N THR A 119 2.72 -14.53 9.77
CA THR A 119 3.78 -15.37 10.34
C THR A 119 3.21 -16.64 10.99
N PHE A 120 3.18 -17.73 10.24
CA PHE A 120 2.81 -19.04 10.77
C PHE A 120 3.94 -19.65 11.62
N THR A 121 3.88 -19.47 12.94
CA THR A 121 4.73 -20.20 13.89
C THR A 121 4.13 -21.57 14.17
N ASP A 122 4.91 -22.65 13.98
CA ASP A 122 4.45 -23.99 14.37
C ASP A 122 4.45 -24.12 15.90
N VAL A 123 3.27 -24.32 16.47
CA VAL A 123 3.09 -24.42 17.93
C VAL A 123 3.32 -25.89 18.33
N GLU A 124 4.58 -26.26 18.51
CA GLU A 124 4.92 -27.57 19.10
C GLU A 124 4.27 -27.68 20.48
N SER A 125 3.33 -28.63 20.62
CA SER A 125 2.37 -28.63 21.72
C SER A 125 3.00 -29.06 23.04
N SER A 126 3.45 -28.10 23.85
CA SER A 126 3.87 -28.37 25.23
C SER A 126 2.65 -28.61 26.14
N ILE A 127 1.99 -29.76 25.98
CA ILE A 127 0.79 -30.16 26.72
C ILE A 127 1.16 -30.53 28.17
N LYS A 128 1.56 -29.55 28.98
CA LYS A 128 1.95 -29.78 30.38
C LYS A 128 0.72 -29.98 31.26
N SER A 129 0.21 -31.21 31.23
CA SER A 129 -0.99 -31.66 31.94
C SER A 129 -0.99 -31.28 33.43
N ALA A 130 -2.01 -30.53 33.84
CA ALA A 130 -2.30 -30.16 35.22
C ALA A 130 -3.81 -30.25 35.48
N SER A 131 -4.36 -31.46 35.43
CA SER A 131 -5.71 -31.75 35.92
C SER A 131 -5.74 -31.93 37.44
N LYS A 132 -6.93 -31.74 38.04
CA LYS A 132 -7.26 -31.56 39.49
C LYS A 132 -7.35 -30.05 39.88
N THR A 133 -8.36 -29.57 40.62
CA THR A 133 -9.46 -30.31 41.27
C THR A 133 -10.68 -29.44 41.61
N CYS A 134 -11.80 -30.12 41.87
CA CYS A 134 -13.04 -29.68 42.55
C CYS A 134 -14.12 -28.92 41.77
N ILE A 135 -15.34 -29.46 41.87
CA ILE A 135 -16.61 -28.78 41.67
C ILE A 135 -17.01 -28.15 43.00
N GLN A 136 -17.39 -26.86 43.02
CA GLN A 136 -18.35 -26.35 44.01
C GLN A 136 -19.31 -25.35 43.37
N THR A 137 -20.49 -25.85 43.00
CA THR A 137 -21.67 -25.01 42.76
C THR A 137 -22.14 -24.43 44.09
N SER A 138 -22.06 -23.11 44.25
CA SER A 138 -22.65 -22.39 45.38
C SER A 138 -23.80 -21.52 44.89
N VAL A 139 -25.00 -21.79 45.40
CA VAL A 139 -26.22 -21.03 45.08
C VAL A 139 -26.50 -20.08 46.24
N HIS A 140 -26.35 -18.77 46.02
CA HIS A 140 -26.81 -17.76 46.96
C HIS A 140 -27.67 -16.70 46.28
N THR A 141 -28.96 -17.01 46.18
CA THR A 141 -30.01 -16.01 45.96
C THR A 141 -30.08 -15.10 47.19
N SER A 142 -30.01 -13.78 47.01
CA SER A 142 -30.39 -12.82 48.06
C SER A 142 -31.07 -11.61 47.43
N VAL A 143 -32.25 -11.28 47.94
CA VAL A 143 -33.04 -10.10 47.60
C VAL A 143 -33.03 -9.21 48.84
N THR A 144 -32.82 -7.91 48.69
CA THR A 144 -33.26 -6.92 49.69
C THR A 144 -33.29 -5.52 49.11
N ASP A 145 -34.38 -4.79 49.37
CA ASP A 145 -34.54 -3.37 49.07
C ASP A 145 -33.66 -2.49 49.98
N ILE A 146 -33.12 -1.40 49.43
CA ILE A 146 -33.04 -0.12 50.15
C ILE A 146 -33.45 1.01 49.20
N TYR A 147 -34.54 1.69 49.54
CA TYR A 147 -34.99 2.95 48.93
C TYR A 147 -34.89 4.06 49.99
N PRO A 148 -34.31 5.22 49.69
CA PRO A 148 -34.61 6.44 50.44
C PRO A 148 -35.15 7.55 49.52
N SER A 149 -36.32 8.11 49.87
CA SER A 149 -36.97 9.17 49.09
C SER A 149 -36.67 10.58 49.61
N ILE A 150 -36.17 11.43 48.71
CA ILE A 150 -36.50 12.85 48.47
C ILE A 150 -37.01 13.69 49.66
N SER A 151 -36.22 14.71 50.06
CA SER A 151 -36.68 16.10 50.29
C SER A 151 -35.45 17.01 50.56
N GLY A 152 -35.35 18.26 50.10
CA GLY A 152 -36.24 19.04 49.21
C GLY A 152 -35.86 20.53 49.18
N SER A 153 -36.68 21.34 48.48
CA SER A 153 -36.56 22.81 48.33
C SER A 153 -35.45 23.35 47.40
N PHE A 154 -35.51 24.65 47.14
CA PHE A 154 -35.04 25.33 45.92
C PHE A 154 -34.13 26.54 46.19
N SER A 155 -33.27 26.87 45.21
CA SER A 155 -32.70 28.21 45.02
C SER A 155 -32.27 28.36 43.56
N GLU A 156 -32.48 29.54 42.97
CA GLU A 156 -32.09 29.81 41.58
C GLU A 156 -30.58 30.12 41.46
N SER A 157 -29.93 29.53 40.46
CA SER A 157 -28.79 30.12 39.75
C SER A 157 -28.79 29.59 38.31
N GLN A 158 -28.51 30.43 37.33
CA GLN A 158 -28.27 29.99 35.96
C GLN A 158 -26.79 29.68 35.77
N ASP A 159 -26.45 28.40 35.89
CA ASP A 159 -25.22 27.84 35.34
C ASP A 159 -25.56 26.62 34.48
N THR A 160 -24.79 26.39 33.42
CA THR A 160 -25.03 25.27 32.51
C THR A 160 -24.87 23.95 33.24
N LEU A 161 -25.98 23.25 33.49
CA LEU A 161 -25.95 21.88 33.98
C LEU A 161 -25.30 20.99 32.91
N ILE A 162 -23.99 20.80 33.07
CA ILE A 162 -23.28 19.66 32.50
C ILE A 162 -23.98 18.43 33.08
N LEU A 163 -24.81 17.78 32.26
CA LEU A 163 -25.31 16.45 32.57
C LEU A 163 -24.07 15.59 32.87
N PRO A 164 -23.95 14.97 34.06
CA PRO A 164 -22.89 13.98 34.25
C PRO A 164 -23.08 12.95 33.14
N SER A 165 -22.08 12.83 32.28
CA SER A 165 -22.17 11.98 31.08
C SER A 165 -22.63 10.61 31.55
N SER A 166 -23.82 10.20 31.12
CA SER A 166 -24.43 8.96 31.57
C SER A 166 -23.39 7.85 31.41
N GLU A 167 -23.11 7.13 32.50
CA GLU A 167 -22.15 6.01 32.52
C GLU A 167 -22.74 4.78 31.81
N HIS A 168 -23.19 4.98 30.57
CA HIS A 168 -23.00 4.01 29.52
C HIS A 168 -21.55 3.55 29.59
N LYS A 169 -21.32 2.38 30.20
CA LYS A 169 -20.04 1.69 30.12
C LYS A 169 -19.62 1.68 28.66
N THR A 170 -18.60 2.46 28.31
CA THR A 170 -18.02 2.44 26.97
C THR A 170 -17.28 1.11 26.83
N GLN A 171 -18.03 0.04 26.52
CA GLN A 171 -17.49 -1.32 26.34
C GLN A 171 -16.26 -1.30 25.42
N ARG A 172 -16.34 -0.41 24.43
CA ARG A 172 -15.32 -0.04 23.47
C ARG A 172 -14.31 0.97 24.08
N SER A 173 -13.43 0.48 24.95
CA SER A 173 -12.50 1.29 25.78
C SER A 173 -11.01 1.01 25.56
N GLN A 174 -10.64 -0.12 24.96
CA GLN A 174 -9.24 -0.49 24.72
C GLN A 174 -8.70 0.24 23.49
N ARG A 175 -7.37 0.46 23.41
CA ARG A 175 -6.73 0.91 22.16
C ARG A 175 -6.50 -0.29 21.23
N TRP A 176 -6.57 -0.10 19.92
CA TRP A 176 -6.23 -1.14 18.95
C TRP A 176 -4.81 -1.70 19.22
N PRO A 177 -4.65 -3.02 19.31
CA PRO A 177 -3.34 -3.63 19.51
C PRO A 177 -2.56 -3.69 18.20
N THR A 178 -1.23 -3.69 18.29
CA THR A 178 -0.35 -3.90 17.13
C THR A 178 -0.43 -5.34 16.60
N GLU A 179 -0.77 -6.28 17.47
CA GLU A 179 -0.97 -7.70 17.17
C GLU A 179 -2.37 -8.11 17.68
N PHE A 180 -3.25 -8.56 16.79
CA PHE A 180 -4.61 -8.97 17.15
C PHE A 180 -4.68 -10.47 17.41
N SER A 181 -4.87 -10.86 18.67
CA SER A 181 -5.06 -12.26 19.06
C SER A 181 -6.38 -12.81 18.51
N VAL A 182 -6.31 -13.92 17.77
CA VAL A 182 -7.51 -14.64 17.30
C VAL A 182 -8.32 -15.13 18.51
N PRO A 183 -9.62 -14.81 18.62
CA PRO A 183 -10.45 -15.31 19.71
C PRO A 183 -10.72 -16.80 19.55
N ARG A 184 -11.04 -17.49 20.65
CA ARG A 184 -11.52 -18.86 20.59
C ARG A 184 -12.95 -18.93 20.05
N PHE A 185 -13.21 -19.94 19.24
CA PHE A 185 -14.50 -20.15 18.59
C PHE A 185 -15.38 -21.14 19.38
N ALA A 186 -16.61 -21.38 18.93
CA ALA A 186 -17.44 -22.45 19.49
C ALA A 186 -16.75 -23.82 19.33
N TYR A 187 -17.04 -24.77 20.22
CA TYR A 187 -16.39 -26.09 20.24
C TYR A 187 -16.50 -26.82 18.88
N ASP A 188 -17.67 -26.76 18.24
CA ASP A 188 -17.89 -27.40 16.94
C ASP A 188 -17.11 -26.70 15.81
N THR A 189 -16.96 -25.37 15.89
CA THR A 189 -16.10 -24.60 14.97
C THR A 189 -14.64 -24.98 15.12
N GLU A 190 -14.11 -24.99 16.35
CA GLU A 190 -12.73 -25.40 16.65
C GLU A 190 -12.46 -26.84 16.17
N LEU A 191 -13.43 -27.74 16.34
CA LEU A 191 -13.34 -29.14 15.90
C LEU A 191 -13.30 -29.26 14.37
N VAL A 192 -14.14 -28.51 13.65
CA VAL A 192 -14.16 -28.45 12.18
C VAL A 192 -12.88 -27.81 11.64
N LEU A 193 -12.37 -26.75 12.27
CA LEU A 193 -11.08 -26.12 11.94
C LEU A 193 -9.92 -27.09 12.12
N ALA A 194 -9.88 -27.82 13.26
CA ALA A 194 -8.86 -28.82 13.54
C ALA A 194 -8.86 -29.96 12.50
N ALA A 195 -10.03 -30.55 12.24
CA ALA A 195 -10.19 -31.61 11.23
C ALA A 195 -9.85 -31.13 9.81
N GLY A 196 -10.22 -29.90 9.45
CA GLY A 196 -9.82 -29.25 8.19
C GLY A 196 -8.31 -29.06 8.09
N SER A 197 -7.64 -28.67 9.17
CA SER A 197 -6.18 -28.50 9.20
C SER A 197 -5.44 -29.83 9.04
N GLU A 198 -5.98 -30.94 9.57
CA GLU A 198 -5.44 -32.29 9.39
C GLU A 198 -5.66 -32.79 7.96
N ALA A 199 -6.89 -32.67 7.42
CA ALA A 199 -7.21 -33.06 6.05
C ALA A 199 -6.40 -32.27 5.00
N PHE A 200 -6.12 -30.99 5.26
CA PHE A 200 -5.24 -30.18 4.41
C PHE A 200 -3.78 -30.64 4.50
N LYS A 201 -3.26 -30.88 5.72
CA LYS A 201 -1.88 -31.38 5.93
C LYS A 201 -1.64 -32.78 5.32
N LYS A 202 -2.66 -33.64 5.33
CA LYS A 202 -2.59 -35.04 4.87
C LYS A 202 -2.87 -35.21 3.38
N ASP A 203 -3.98 -34.65 2.90
CA ASP A 203 -4.55 -34.92 1.57
C ASP A 203 -4.64 -33.67 0.68
N GLY A 204 -4.22 -32.50 1.17
CA GLY A 204 -4.35 -31.21 0.47
C GLY A 204 -5.80 -30.68 0.37
N ILE A 205 -6.75 -31.30 1.08
CA ILE A 205 -8.18 -30.98 0.98
C ILE A 205 -8.47 -29.65 1.68
N GLN A 206 -9.03 -28.69 0.94
CA GLN A 206 -9.43 -27.39 1.48
C GLN A 206 -10.70 -27.50 2.33
N LEU A 207 -10.70 -26.86 3.50
CA LEU A 207 -11.87 -26.78 4.39
C LEU A 207 -13.02 -25.98 3.77
N ASN A 208 -14.24 -26.52 3.84
CA ASN A 208 -15.45 -25.73 3.61
C ASN A 208 -15.81 -24.94 4.88
N PHE A 209 -15.62 -23.61 4.84
CA PHE A 209 -15.83 -22.74 6.00
C PHE A 209 -17.26 -22.20 6.14
N THR A 210 -18.13 -22.42 5.14
CA THR A 210 -19.53 -21.92 5.14
C THR A 210 -20.34 -22.24 6.41
N PRO A 211 -20.32 -23.46 6.99
CA PRO A 211 -21.11 -23.76 8.19
C PRO A 211 -20.58 -23.10 9.47
N ILE A 212 -19.29 -22.75 9.53
CA ILE A 212 -18.63 -22.19 10.72
C ILE A 212 -18.45 -20.66 10.65
N LEU A 213 -18.61 -20.08 9.47
CA LEU A 213 -18.47 -18.64 9.23
C LEU A 213 -19.30 -17.74 10.19
N PRO A 214 -20.55 -18.07 10.58
CA PRO A 214 -21.33 -17.20 11.47
C PRO A 214 -20.70 -17.04 12.85
N ASP A 215 -20.27 -18.14 13.48
CA ASP A 215 -19.62 -18.14 14.81
C ASP A 215 -18.26 -17.45 14.77
N ILE A 216 -17.46 -17.67 13.70
CA ILE A 216 -16.21 -16.95 13.48
C ILE A 216 -16.44 -15.44 13.44
N LEU A 217 -17.44 -14.98 12.69
CA LEU A 217 -17.77 -13.56 12.58
C LEU A 217 -18.32 -12.99 13.90
N GLU A 218 -19.14 -13.74 14.64
CA GLU A 218 -19.68 -13.32 15.94
C GLU A 218 -18.55 -13.16 16.98
N LYS A 219 -17.65 -14.14 17.11
CA LYS A 219 -16.51 -14.08 18.05
C LYS A 219 -15.49 -13.00 17.67
N LEU A 220 -15.25 -12.78 16.38
CA LEU A 220 -14.43 -11.66 15.92
C LEU A 220 -15.09 -10.31 16.22
N ALA A 221 -16.40 -10.16 16.01
CA ALA A 221 -17.13 -8.95 16.35
C ALA A 221 -17.10 -8.66 17.86
N GLU A 222 -17.34 -9.67 18.70
CA GLU A 222 -17.26 -9.58 20.17
C GLU A 222 -15.86 -9.12 20.65
N SER A 223 -14.80 -9.64 20.03
CA SER A 223 -13.42 -9.20 20.28
C SER A 223 -13.19 -7.75 19.82
N ILE A 224 -13.53 -7.42 18.57
CA ILE A 224 -13.30 -6.10 17.96
C ILE A 224 -14.10 -4.98 18.66
N PHE A 225 -15.25 -5.30 19.26
CA PHE A 225 -16.08 -4.35 19.99
C PHE A 225 -15.43 -3.81 21.28
N GLN A 226 -14.35 -4.43 21.75
CA GLN A 226 -13.59 -3.95 22.93
C GLN A 226 -12.68 -2.76 22.62
N TYR A 227 -12.23 -2.61 21.37
CA TYR A 227 -11.24 -1.60 20.95
C TYR A 227 -11.90 -0.37 20.31
N VAL A 228 -11.52 0.86 20.69
CA VAL A 228 -12.08 2.14 20.22
C VAL A 228 -12.41 2.18 18.72
N ALA A 229 -13.57 2.72 18.34
CA ALA A 229 -14.05 2.65 16.95
C ALA A 229 -13.09 3.25 15.91
N TYR A 230 -12.30 4.25 16.31
CA TYR A 230 -11.21 4.83 15.53
C TYR A 230 -9.96 4.89 16.40
N PRO A 231 -8.78 4.48 15.91
CA PRO A 231 -7.53 4.71 16.63
C PRO A 231 -7.24 6.22 16.65
N THR A 232 -7.46 6.86 17.81
CA THR A 232 -7.04 8.25 18.02
C THR A 232 -5.53 8.36 17.81
N SER A 233 -5.10 9.21 16.88
CA SER A 233 -3.69 9.46 16.53
C SER A 233 -2.94 10.26 17.60
N ALA A 234 -3.00 9.80 18.84
CA ALA A 234 -2.27 10.35 19.98
C ALA A 234 -0.81 9.87 19.94
N VAL A 235 -0.05 10.43 19.00
CA VAL A 235 1.42 10.37 19.01
C VAL A 235 1.90 11.19 20.19
N VAL A 236 2.65 10.55 21.09
CA VAL A 236 3.33 11.13 22.27
C VAL A 236 4.70 10.48 22.39
#